data_AF-A0A257VVA3-F1
#
_entry.id   AF-A0A257VVA3-F1
#
_cell.length_a   1.000
_cell.length_b   1.000
_cell.length_c   1.000
_cell.angle_alpha   90.00
_cell.angle_beta   90.00
_cell.angle_gamma   90.00
#
_symmetry.space_group_name_H-M   'P 1'
#
loop_
_entity.id
_entity.type
_entity.pdbx_description
1 polymer ?
#
loop_
_entity_poly.entity_id
_entity_poly.type
_entity_poly.pdbx_seq_one_letter_code
_entity_poly.pdbx_strand_id
1 'polypeptide(L)'
;FFSPNGIESNDINPFGESYQWFGLNDLNPVNIRAGLDKARPYLKRFITAMLAEYRLLPSDLILVGFSQGTMVALDMIFSLSKLGGIIGYSGAFYMPSNISSPSTTPVLLVHGTADTVVPYTAMQAAQTQLRQLGVNVMTKTCTGLGHSIDESGLMAGLDFIRHQQQEQQPLAL
;
A
#
# COMPACT_ATOMS: atom_id res chain seq x y z
N PHE A 1 -13.02 0.98 -10.10
CA PHE A 1 -12.13 0.81 -8.94
C PHE A 1 -12.94 0.20 -7.80
N PHE A 2 -12.32 -0.56 -6.90
CA PHE A 2 -12.96 -1.07 -5.69
C PHE A 2 -12.31 -0.44 -4.46
N SER A 3 -13.09 -0.21 -3.41
CA SER A 3 -12.61 0.32 -2.13
C SER A 3 -13.31 -0.44 -1.01
N PRO A 4 -12.73 -1.55 -0.52
CA PRO A 4 -13.32 -2.28 0.59
C PRO A 4 -13.17 -1.49 1.90
N ASN A 5 -14.13 -1.65 2.80
CA ASN A 5 -14.02 -1.14 4.17
C ASN A 5 -12.87 -1.83 4.92
N GLY A 6 -12.36 -1.17 5.95
CA GLY A 6 -11.51 -1.80 6.97
C GLY A 6 -12.25 -2.91 7.70
N ILE A 7 -11.50 -3.81 8.34
CA ILE A 7 -12.03 -5.02 9.00
C ILE A 7 -12.62 -4.78 10.39
N GLU A 8 -12.35 -3.62 10.98
CA GLU A 8 -12.83 -3.23 12.30
C GLU A 8 -13.71 -1.99 12.19
N SER A 9 -14.83 -1.97 12.90
CA SER A 9 -15.56 -0.73 13.15
C SER A 9 -14.71 0.21 14.02
N ASN A 10 -14.83 1.50 13.78
CA ASN A 10 -14.22 2.54 14.59
C ASN A 10 -15.33 3.31 15.32
N ASP A 11 -15.62 2.85 16.54
CA ASP A 11 -16.72 3.31 17.39
C ASP A 11 -16.47 4.71 18.01
N ILE A 12 -15.30 5.33 17.75
CA ILE A 12 -14.89 6.63 18.31
C ILE A 12 -15.40 7.81 17.46
N ASN A 13 -15.97 7.57 16.27
CA ASN A 13 -16.43 8.66 15.39
C ASN A 13 -17.83 9.17 15.78
N PRO A 14 -17.99 10.44 16.20
CA PRO A 14 -19.30 11.02 16.54
C PRO A 14 -20.21 11.28 15.32
N PHE A 15 -19.72 11.06 14.09
CA PHE A 15 -20.45 11.36 12.85
C PHE A 15 -20.95 10.13 12.06
N GLY A 16 -20.91 8.92 12.65
CA GLY A 16 -21.48 7.70 12.05
C GLY A 16 -20.49 6.53 11.99
N GLU A 17 -20.88 5.46 11.30
CA GLU A 17 -20.04 4.27 11.09
C GLU A 17 -18.74 4.65 10.35
N SER A 18 -17.60 4.36 10.97
CA SER A 18 -16.29 4.44 10.32
C SER A 18 -15.56 3.13 10.45
N TYR A 19 -14.63 2.85 9.54
CA TYR A 19 -13.91 1.59 9.46
C TYR A 19 -12.41 1.81 9.51
N GLN A 20 -11.70 0.87 10.12
CA GLN A 20 -10.25 0.85 10.21
C GLN A 20 -9.71 -0.55 9.91
N TRP A 21 -8.48 -0.63 9.40
CA TRP A 21 -7.83 -1.92 9.17
C TRP A 21 -7.31 -2.54 10.47
N PHE A 22 -6.94 -1.68 11.42
CA PHE A 22 -6.56 -2.02 12.78
C PHE A 22 -6.64 -0.77 13.66
N GLY A 23 -6.88 -0.96 14.96
CA GLY A 23 -6.87 0.11 15.96
C GLY A 23 -5.65 1.03 15.90
N LEU A 24 -5.88 2.35 15.84
CA LEU A 24 -4.83 3.38 15.91
C LEU A 24 -4.62 3.95 17.34
N ASN A 25 -5.36 3.44 18.33
CA ASN A 25 -5.24 3.87 19.72
C ASN A 25 -3.88 3.52 20.35
N ASP A 26 -3.17 2.56 19.76
CA ASP A 26 -1.81 2.19 20.12
C ASP A 26 -0.95 2.01 18.86
N LEU A 27 -0.09 3.00 18.61
CA LEU A 27 0.81 3.05 17.46
C LEU A 27 2.12 2.31 17.69
N ASN A 28 2.23 1.48 18.75
CA ASN A 28 3.37 0.60 18.93
C ASN A 28 3.56 -0.28 17.67
N PRO A 29 4.76 -0.33 17.08
CA PRO A 29 5.03 -1.14 15.89
C PRO A 29 4.60 -2.60 16.00
N VAL A 30 4.65 -3.20 17.20
CA VAL A 30 4.19 -4.57 17.46
C VAL A 30 2.68 -4.70 17.25
N ASN A 31 1.91 -3.73 17.72
CA ASN A 31 0.45 -3.73 17.61
C ASN A 31 -0.01 -3.42 16.19
N ILE A 32 0.65 -2.49 15.50
CA ILE A 32 0.45 -2.26 14.07
C ILE A 32 0.72 -3.53 13.28
N ARG A 33 1.83 -4.23 13.57
CA ARG A 33 2.18 -5.48 12.91
C ARG A 33 1.12 -6.57 13.11
N ALA A 34 0.64 -6.74 14.34
CA ALA A 34 -0.46 -7.66 14.65
C ALA A 34 -1.76 -7.28 13.91
N GLY A 35 -2.06 -5.98 13.80
CA GLY A 35 -3.19 -5.47 13.02
C GLY A 35 -3.10 -5.81 11.54
N LEU A 36 -1.94 -5.59 10.93
CA LEU A 36 -1.68 -5.97 9.54
C LEU A 36 -1.79 -7.49 9.33
N ASP A 37 -1.31 -8.30 10.27
CA ASP A 37 -1.44 -9.77 10.20
C ASP A 37 -2.91 -10.23 10.23
N LYS A 38 -3.78 -9.52 10.96
CA LYS A 38 -5.23 -9.75 10.96
C LYS A 38 -5.90 -9.29 9.66
N ALA A 39 -5.51 -8.14 9.12
CA ALA A 39 -6.09 -7.57 7.89
C ALA A 39 -5.73 -8.36 6.63
N ARG A 40 -4.51 -8.90 6.57
CA ARG A 40 -3.96 -9.64 5.42
C ARG A 40 -4.87 -10.74 4.87
N PRO A 41 -5.34 -11.74 5.64
CA PRO A 41 -6.18 -12.82 5.10
C PRO A 41 -7.52 -12.30 4.58
N TYR A 42 -8.08 -11.25 5.17
CA TYR A 42 -9.31 -10.62 4.69
C TYR A 42 -9.09 -9.98 3.32
N LEU A 43 -8.07 -9.12 3.20
CA LEU A 43 -7.79 -8.42 1.95
C LEU A 43 -7.37 -9.39 0.84
N LYS A 44 -6.58 -10.41 1.16
CA LYS A 44 -6.24 -11.48 0.23
C LYS A 44 -7.50 -12.16 -0.32
N ARG A 45 -8.45 -12.53 0.53
CA ARG A 45 -9.71 -13.16 0.11
C ARG A 45 -10.53 -12.24 -0.79
N PHE A 46 -10.64 -10.96 -0.41
CA PHE A 46 -11.35 -9.96 -1.20
C PHE A 46 -10.72 -9.81 -2.59
N ILE A 47 -9.40 -9.62 -2.66
CA ILE A 47 -8.67 -9.47 -3.93
C ILE A 47 -8.81 -10.73 -4.80
N THR A 48 -8.63 -11.92 -4.24
CA THR A 48 -8.79 -13.17 -4.99
C THR A 48 -10.19 -13.32 -5.57
N ALA A 49 -11.23 -12.95 -4.82
CA ALA A 49 -12.60 -13.00 -5.31
C ALA A 49 -12.82 -12.02 -6.48
N MET A 50 -12.29 -10.79 -6.37
CA MET A 50 -12.40 -9.78 -7.43
C MET A 50 -11.65 -10.18 -8.70
N LEU A 51 -10.42 -10.68 -8.57
CA LEU A 51 -9.67 -11.17 -9.72
C LEU A 51 -10.40 -12.31 -10.44
N ALA A 52 -11.00 -13.25 -9.69
CA ALA A 52 -11.77 -14.34 -10.26
C ALA A 52 -13.06 -13.86 -10.96
N GLU A 53 -13.82 -12.96 -10.32
CA GLU A 53 -15.07 -12.42 -10.86
C GLU A 53 -14.86 -11.69 -12.19
N TYR A 54 -13.82 -10.86 -12.26
CA TYR A 54 -13.50 -10.07 -13.46
C TYR A 54 -12.55 -10.78 -14.44
N ARG A 55 -12.15 -12.02 -14.15
CA ARG A 55 -11.21 -12.82 -14.96
C ARG A 55 -9.89 -12.08 -15.22
N LEU A 56 -9.37 -11.41 -14.20
CA LEU A 56 -8.12 -10.66 -14.23
C LEU A 56 -6.99 -11.47 -13.59
N LEU A 57 -5.77 -11.26 -14.08
CA LEU A 57 -4.55 -11.78 -13.48
C LEU A 57 -4.08 -10.83 -12.37
N PRO A 58 -3.27 -11.32 -11.40
CA PRO A 58 -2.64 -10.44 -10.41
C PRO A 58 -1.86 -9.28 -11.04
N SER A 59 -1.22 -9.50 -12.20
CA SER A 59 -0.50 -8.47 -12.96
C SER A 59 -1.38 -7.32 -13.44
N ASP A 60 -2.70 -7.52 -13.57
CA ASP A 60 -3.66 -6.51 -13.99
C ASP A 60 -4.12 -5.61 -12.82
N LEU A 61 -3.74 -5.96 -11.60
CA LEU A 61 -4.13 -5.26 -10.37
C LEU A 61 -3.08 -4.25 -9.93
N ILE A 62 -3.52 -3.02 -9.69
CA ILE A 62 -2.79 -2.01 -8.91
C ILE A 62 -3.48 -1.85 -7.56
N LEU A 63 -2.73 -1.91 -6.46
CA LEU A 63 -3.22 -1.50 -5.14
C LEU A 63 -2.83 -0.05 -4.88
N VAL A 64 -3.78 0.75 -4.39
CA VAL A 64 -3.54 2.15 -4.03
C VAL A 64 -3.98 2.34 -2.58
N GLY A 65 -3.08 2.87 -1.75
CA GLY A 65 -3.32 3.10 -0.33
C GLY A 65 -2.91 4.50 0.11
N PHE A 66 -3.59 5.02 1.13
CA PHE A 66 -3.20 6.23 1.86
C PHE A 66 -3.08 5.91 3.35
N SER A 67 -2.03 6.43 4.01
CA SER A 67 -1.80 6.27 5.45
C SER A 67 -1.84 4.79 5.88
N GLN A 68 -2.79 4.39 6.72
CA GLN A 68 -2.99 2.98 7.09
C GLN A 68 -3.23 2.06 5.88
N GLY A 69 -3.96 2.53 4.87
CA GLY A 69 -4.19 1.77 3.64
C GLY A 69 -2.90 1.47 2.88
N THR A 70 -1.90 2.36 2.95
CA THR A 70 -0.56 2.10 2.40
C THR A 70 0.11 0.94 3.13
N MET A 71 0.04 0.91 4.46
CA MET A 71 0.65 -0.14 5.28
C MET A 71 0.06 -1.51 4.93
N VAL A 72 -1.26 -1.58 4.76
CA VAL A 72 -1.96 -2.82 4.37
C VAL A 72 -1.63 -3.21 2.93
N ALA A 73 -1.62 -2.26 2.00
CA ALA A 73 -1.30 -2.53 0.60
C ALA A 73 0.13 -3.09 0.44
N LEU A 74 1.11 -2.49 1.11
CA LEU A 74 2.50 -2.96 1.11
C LEU A 74 2.65 -4.35 1.74
N ASP A 75 1.86 -4.67 2.76
CA ASP A 75 1.90 -6.00 3.39
C ASP A 75 1.47 -7.13 2.43
N MET A 76 0.70 -6.81 1.37
CA MET A 76 0.19 -7.82 0.46
C MET A 76 1.28 -8.48 -0.39
N ILE A 77 2.48 -7.90 -0.45
CA ILE A 77 3.63 -8.50 -1.15
C ILE A 77 3.97 -9.89 -0.61
N PHE A 78 3.65 -10.19 0.65
CA PHE A 78 3.91 -11.48 1.29
C PHE A 78 2.81 -12.52 1.06
N SER A 79 1.70 -12.13 0.42
CA SER A 79 0.47 -12.93 0.35
C SER A 79 -0.06 -13.14 -1.05
N LEU A 80 0.33 -12.30 -1.99
CA LEU A 80 -0.10 -12.32 -3.39
C LEU A 80 1.08 -12.58 -4.31
N SER A 81 0.77 -13.14 -5.48
CA SER A 81 1.70 -13.16 -6.62
C SER A 81 2.03 -11.74 -7.06
N LYS A 82 3.06 -11.58 -7.90
CA LYS A 82 3.47 -10.27 -8.42
C LYS A 82 2.27 -9.52 -9.02
N LEU A 83 1.96 -8.35 -8.46
CA LEU A 83 0.91 -7.47 -8.95
C LEU A 83 1.45 -6.55 -10.05
N GLY A 84 0.54 -5.83 -10.72
CA GLY A 84 0.93 -4.75 -11.61
C GLY A 84 1.65 -3.61 -10.90
N GLY A 85 1.39 -3.43 -9.60
CA GLY A 85 2.09 -2.47 -8.77
C GLY A 85 1.34 -2.08 -7.50
N ILE A 86 2.04 -1.37 -6.61
CA ILE A 86 1.47 -0.78 -5.40
C ILE A 86 1.84 0.71 -5.35
N ILE A 87 0.85 1.56 -5.11
CA ILE A 87 1.05 2.99 -4.87
C ILE A 87 0.67 3.30 -3.43
N GLY A 88 1.64 3.73 -2.64
CA GLY A 88 1.48 4.08 -1.24
C GLY A 88 1.65 5.58 -1.02
N TYR A 89 0.61 6.24 -0.49
CA TYR A 89 0.65 7.64 -0.10
C TYR A 89 0.74 7.78 1.42
N SER A 90 1.65 8.63 1.90
CA SER A 90 1.79 9.01 3.32
C SER A 90 1.76 7.85 4.33
N GLY A 91 2.42 6.74 4.00
CA GLY A 91 2.37 5.50 4.80
C GLY A 91 3.72 5.06 5.35
N ALA A 92 3.73 3.87 5.93
CA ALA A 92 4.94 3.21 6.43
C ALA A 92 4.94 1.72 6.06
N PHE A 93 6.09 1.07 6.23
CA PHE A 93 6.24 -0.36 6.05
C PHE A 93 6.69 -1.01 7.36
N TYR A 94 6.02 -2.10 7.73
CA TYR A 94 6.31 -2.88 8.92
C TYR A 94 6.63 -4.31 8.47
N MET A 95 7.89 -4.71 8.54
CA MET A 95 8.30 -6.05 8.09
C MET A 95 7.75 -7.15 9.02
N PRO A 96 7.21 -8.27 8.49
CA PRO A 96 6.83 -9.42 9.30
C PRO A 96 8.07 -10.13 9.87
N SER A 97 7.93 -10.74 11.06
CA SER A 97 9.00 -11.48 11.74
C SER A 97 9.32 -12.81 11.07
N ASN A 98 8.33 -13.45 10.42
CA ASN A 98 8.53 -14.65 9.62
C ASN A 98 8.42 -14.29 8.13
N ILE A 99 9.54 -14.31 7.43
CA ILE A 99 9.64 -13.86 6.05
C ILE A 99 9.27 -15.03 5.13
N SER A 100 8.05 -15.02 4.59
CA SER A 100 7.80 -15.66 3.29
C SER A 100 8.53 -14.86 2.21
N SER A 101 8.98 -15.51 1.13
CA SER A 101 9.57 -14.78 0.00
C SER A 101 8.57 -13.74 -0.53
N PRO A 102 8.87 -12.44 -0.45
CA PRO A 102 7.96 -11.42 -0.96
C PRO A 102 7.88 -11.51 -2.48
N SER A 103 6.75 -11.11 -3.04
CA SER A 103 6.66 -10.86 -4.48
C SER A 103 7.56 -9.69 -4.87
N THR A 104 7.99 -9.67 -6.14
CA THR A 104 8.75 -8.55 -6.74
C THR A 104 7.83 -7.48 -7.32
N THR A 105 6.68 -7.25 -6.67
CA THR A 105 5.68 -6.26 -7.09
C THR A 105 6.28 -4.86 -7.04
N PRO A 106 6.29 -4.09 -8.14
CA PRO A 106 6.87 -2.75 -8.16
C PRO A 106 6.07 -1.78 -7.27
N VAL A 107 6.76 -0.88 -6.59
CA VAL A 107 6.17 0.03 -5.61
C VAL A 107 6.52 1.47 -5.93
N LEU A 108 5.52 2.36 -5.89
CA LEU A 108 5.70 3.81 -5.77
C LEU A 108 5.29 4.24 -4.36
N LEU A 109 6.19 4.93 -3.65
CA LEU A 109 5.88 5.60 -2.40
C LEU A 109 5.86 7.12 -2.60
N VAL A 110 4.82 7.79 -2.13
CA VAL A 110 4.65 9.24 -2.25
C VAL A 110 4.43 9.82 -0.86
N HIS A 111 5.21 10.83 -0.47
CA HIS A 111 5.15 11.36 0.90
C HIS A 111 5.48 12.85 0.99
N GLY A 112 4.74 13.56 1.84
CA GLY A 112 4.96 14.96 2.14
C GLY A 112 6.10 15.19 3.15
N THR A 113 6.94 16.21 2.94
CA THR A 113 8.07 16.47 3.86
C THR A 113 7.64 17.13 5.17
N ALA A 114 6.41 17.66 5.25
CA ALA A 114 5.84 18.29 6.44
C ALA A 114 4.79 17.40 7.13
N ASP A 115 4.73 16.11 6.77
CA ASP A 115 3.82 15.14 7.40
C ASP A 115 4.24 14.87 8.85
N THR A 116 3.37 15.23 9.79
CA THR A 116 3.56 15.02 11.23
C THR A 116 2.76 13.85 11.79
N VAL A 117 1.89 13.22 10.99
CA VAL A 117 1.08 12.07 11.41
C VAL A 117 1.85 10.79 11.14
N VAL A 118 2.36 10.64 9.92
CA VAL A 118 3.33 9.60 9.56
C VAL A 118 4.59 10.33 9.09
N PRO A 119 5.63 10.44 9.94
CA PRO A 119 6.80 11.24 9.61
C PRO A 119 7.42 10.86 8.26
N TYR A 120 7.89 11.85 7.49
CA TYR A 120 8.50 11.65 6.17
C TYR A 120 9.62 10.58 6.14
N THR A 121 10.34 10.42 7.26
CA THR A 121 11.37 9.40 7.44
C THR A 121 10.83 7.97 7.31
N ALA A 122 9.53 7.75 7.53
CA ALA A 122 8.86 6.46 7.33
C ALA A 122 8.92 6.01 5.87
N MET A 123 8.81 6.91 4.89
CA MET A 123 8.98 6.57 3.47
C MET A 123 10.41 6.10 3.19
N GLN A 124 11.42 6.77 3.75
CA GLN A 124 12.83 6.42 3.56
C GLN A 124 13.15 5.05 4.17
N ALA A 125 12.61 4.78 5.38
CA ALA A 125 12.72 3.49 6.03
C ALA A 125 12.03 2.39 5.23
N ALA A 126 10.81 2.65 4.72
CA ALA A 126 10.07 1.71 3.88
C ALA A 126 10.81 1.40 2.57
N GLN A 127 11.31 2.42 1.88
CA GLN A 127 12.12 2.25 0.66
C GLN A 127 13.33 1.35 0.92
N THR A 128 14.06 1.60 2.01
CA THR A 128 15.25 0.83 2.36
C THR A 128 14.91 -0.64 2.62
N GLN A 129 13.91 -0.90 3.47
CA GLN A 129 13.50 -2.26 3.83
C GLN A 129 12.94 -3.03 2.62
N LEU A 130 12.08 -2.41 1.81
CA LEU A 130 11.53 -3.04 0.61
C LEU A 130 12.61 -3.36 -0.43
N ARG A 131 13.60 -2.48 -0.61
CA ARG A 131 14.74 -2.76 -1.51
C ARG A 131 15.61 -3.91 -1.00
N GLN A 132 15.81 -4.04 0.30
CA GLN A 132 16.50 -5.21 0.90
C GLN A 132 15.77 -6.53 0.59
N LEU A 133 14.46 -6.47 0.40
CA LEU A 133 13.62 -7.59 -0.02
C LEU A 133 13.62 -7.82 -1.54
N GLY A 134 14.41 -7.09 -2.32
CA GLY A 134 14.49 -7.21 -3.78
C GLY A 134 13.33 -6.53 -4.52
N VAL A 135 12.55 -5.68 -3.85
CA VAL A 135 11.44 -4.95 -4.47
C VAL A 135 11.98 -3.73 -5.22
N ASN A 136 11.48 -3.50 -6.45
CA ASN A 136 11.73 -2.25 -7.16
C ASN A 136 10.87 -1.13 -6.56
N VAL A 137 11.52 -0.14 -5.93
CA VAL A 137 10.84 0.95 -5.23
C VAL A 137 11.25 2.31 -5.81
N MET A 138 10.25 3.03 -6.30
CA MET A 138 10.30 4.45 -6.67
C MET A 138 9.74 5.31 -5.52
N THR A 139 10.24 6.53 -5.39
CA THR A 139 9.77 7.48 -4.37
C THR A 139 9.50 8.85 -4.97
N LYS A 140 8.43 9.50 -4.51
CA LYS A 140 8.09 10.90 -4.84
C LYS A 140 7.96 11.71 -3.55
N THR A 141 8.81 12.71 -3.41
CA THR A 141 8.76 13.67 -2.31
C THR A 141 7.89 14.86 -2.69
N CYS A 142 6.92 15.20 -1.84
CA CYS A 142 6.09 16.40 -1.97
C CYS A 142 6.54 17.44 -0.92
N THR A 143 7.40 18.37 -1.33
CA THR A 143 7.98 19.37 -0.42
C THR A 143 6.90 20.28 0.18
N GLY A 144 6.90 20.41 1.51
CA GLY A 144 5.96 21.24 2.26
C GLY A 144 4.57 20.63 2.46
N LEU A 145 4.27 19.48 1.84
CA LEU A 145 3.00 18.79 2.02
C LEU A 145 2.96 18.09 3.39
N GLY A 146 1.82 18.24 4.09
CA GLY A 146 1.52 17.52 5.33
C GLY A 146 1.01 16.10 5.08
N HIS A 147 0.14 15.60 5.97
CA HIS A 147 -0.50 14.29 5.83
C HIS A 147 -1.66 14.33 4.81
N SER A 148 -1.31 14.42 3.52
CA SER A 148 -2.28 14.57 2.43
C SER A 148 -1.72 14.08 1.09
N ILE A 149 -2.51 14.23 0.02
CA ILE A 149 -2.12 13.94 -1.36
C ILE A 149 -2.30 15.23 -2.16
N ASP A 150 -1.23 15.72 -2.79
CA ASP A 150 -1.27 16.86 -3.70
C ASP A 150 -1.32 16.41 -5.18
N GLU A 151 -1.49 17.38 -6.07
CA GLU A 151 -1.50 17.14 -7.52
C GLU A 151 -0.21 16.48 -8.01
N SER A 152 0.94 16.87 -7.46
CA SER A 152 2.23 16.28 -7.84
C SER A 152 2.31 14.80 -7.51
N GLY A 153 1.79 14.40 -6.35
CA GLY A 153 1.67 13.01 -5.92
C GLY A 153 0.68 12.20 -6.76
N LEU A 154 -0.46 12.80 -7.13
CA LEU A 154 -1.44 12.16 -8.03
C LEU A 154 -0.84 11.90 -9.42
N MET A 155 -0.15 12.90 -9.98
CA MET A 155 0.50 12.78 -11.29
C MET A 155 1.59 11.70 -11.28
N ALA A 156 2.40 11.63 -10.22
CA ALA A 156 3.39 10.55 -10.08
C ALA A 156 2.73 9.16 -10.04
N GLY A 157 1.57 9.02 -9.39
CA GLY A 157 0.79 7.78 -9.38
C GLY A 157 0.26 7.41 -10.77
N LEU A 158 -0.26 8.38 -11.51
CA LEU A 158 -0.73 8.17 -12.88
C LEU A 158 0.39 7.75 -13.82
N ASP A 159 1.54 8.41 -13.74
CA ASP A 159 2.71 8.09 -14.56
C ASP A 159 3.27 6.71 -14.22
N PHE A 160 3.25 6.32 -12.94
CA PHE A 160 3.59 4.96 -12.53
C PHE A 160 2.65 3.92 -13.16
N ILE A 161 1.34 4.12 -13.13
CA ILE A 161 0.38 3.19 -13.75
C ILE A 161 0.64 3.05 -15.25
N ARG A 162 0.82 4.18 -15.96
CA ARG A 162 1.12 4.17 -17.40
C ARG A 162 2.40 3.41 -17.72
N HIS A 163 3.45 3.61 -16.92
CA HIS A 163 4.72 2.92 -17.09
C HIS A 163 4.54 1.40 -16.90
N GLN A 164 3.84 0.96 -15.86
CA GLN A 164 3.59 -0.46 -15.60
C GLN A 164 2.76 -1.12 -16.71
N GLN A 165 1.78 -0.42 -17.29
CA GLN A 165 1.01 -0.92 -18.42
C GLN A 165 1.87 -1.09 -19.69
N GLN A 166 2.85 -0.21 -19.92
CA GLN A 166 3.77 -0.32 -21.06
C GLN A 166 4.73 -1.50 -20.91
N GLU A 167 5.28 -1.74 -19.71
CA GLU A 167 6.17 -2.87 -19.45
C GLU A 167 5.50 -4.25 -19.62
N GLN A 168 4.17 -4.29 -19.48
CA GLN A 168 3.37 -5.52 -19.64
C GLN A 168 2.94 -5.79 -21.08
N GLN A 169 3.12 -4.84 -22.00
CA GLN A 169 2.83 -5.10 -23.42
C GLN A 169 3.95 -5.98 -24.01
N PRO A 170 3.62 -7.10 -24.66
CA PRO A 170 4.63 -7.87 -25.38
C PRO A 170 5.28 -6.97 -26.44
N LEU A 171 6.61 -7.03 -26.57
CA LEU A 171 7.31 -6.48 -27.73
C LEU A 171 6.58 -6.98 -28.98
N ALA A 172 5.95 -6.07 -29.72
CA ALA A 172 5.38 -6.39 -31.02
C ALA A 172 6.53 -6.91 -31.90
N LEU A 173 6.49 -8.21 -32.21
CA LEU A 173 7.38 -8.87 -33.17
C LEU A 173 6.95 -8.52 -34.59
#